data_AF-A0A6G6ZA89-F1
#
_entry.id   AF-A0A6G6ZA89-F1
#
_cell.length_a   1.000
_cell.length_b   1.000
_cell.length_c   1.000
_cell.angle_alpha   90.00
_cell.angle_beta   90.00
_cell.angle_gamma   90.00
#
_symmetry.space_group_name_H-M   'P 1'
#
loop_
_entity.id
_entity.type
_entity.pdbx_description
1 polymer ?
#
loop_
_entity_poly.entity_id
_entity_poly.type
_entity_poly.pdbx_seq_one_letter_code
_entity_poly.pdbx_strand_id
1 'polypeptide(L)' 'MIAETQIHTIAWQMLQTYGPQAIAQAAQNAVDCESKGETEQARDWRHVEDAMKMMRGPHQS' A
#
# COMPACT_ATOMS: atom_id res chain seq x y z
N MET A 1 -4.02 -10.14 -8.55
CA MET A 1 -3.01 -10.46 -7.52
C MET A 1 -1.65 -10.01 -8.01
N ILE A 2 -1.17 -8.89 -7.48
CA ILE A 2 0.19 -8.40 -7.71
C ILE A 2 1.20 -9.20 -6.87
N ALA A 3 2.41 -9.38 -7.38
CA ALA A 3 3.47 -10.07 -6.65
C ALA A 3 3.93 -9.25 -5.44
N GLU A 4 4.37 -9.92 -4.36
CA GLU A 4 4.90 -9.27 -3.15
C GLU A 4 6.05 -8.30 -3.45
N THR A 5 6.90 -8.61 -4.43
CA THR A 5 7.96 -7.73 -4.93
C THR A 5 7.42 -6.45 -5.56
N GLN A 6 6.27 -6.53 -6.24
CA GLN A 6 5.59 -5.37 -6.82
C GLN A 6 4.97 -4.50 -5.71
N ILE A 7 4.34 -5.14 -4.71
CA ILE A 7 3.79 -4.47 -3.53
C ILE A 7 4.87 -3.67 -2.81
N HIS A 8 6.03 -4.29 -2.59
CA HIS A 8 7.19 -3.66 -1.97
C HIS A 8 7.74 -2.49 -2.80
N THR A 9 7.77 -2.63 -4.12
CA THR A 9 8.22 -1.55 -5.02
C THR A 9 7.28 -0.35 -4.96
N ILE A 10 5.97 -0.57 -5.01
CA ILE A 10 4.94 0.48 -4.92
C ILE A 10 5.00 1.15 -3.54
N ALA A 11 5.07 0.34 -2.47
CA ALA A 11 5.22 0.81 -1.09
C ALA A 11 6.45 1.72 -0.93
N TRP A 12 7.60 1.30 -1.46
CA TRP A 12 8.84 2.07 -1.40
C TRP A 12 8.77 3.37 -2.21
N GLN A 13 8.22 3.32 -3.44
CA GLN A 13 8.02 4.51 -4.27
C GLN A 13 7.09 5.53 -3.62
N MET A 14 6.02 5.06 -2.98
CA MET A 14 5.09 5.92 -2.26
C MET A 14 5.71 6.53 -1.00
N LEU A 15 6.46 5.73 -0.22
CA LEU A 15 7.19 6.22 0.94
C LEU A 15 8.25 7.25 0.55
N GLN A 16 8.92 7.11 -0.59
CA GLN A 16 9.84 8.12 -1.07
C GLN A 16 9.15 9.39 -1.58
N THR A 17 8.05 9.24 -2.32
CA THR A 17 7.34 10.38 -2.93
C THR A 17 6.54 11.17 -1.90
N TYR A 18 5.81 10.48 -1.03
CA TYR A 18 4.83 11.06 -0.11
C TYR A 18 5.27 11.00 1.36
N GLY A 19 6.41 10.34 1.66
CA GLY A 19 6.97 10.27 3.00
C GLY A 19 5.97 9.69 4.01
N PRO A 20 5.67 10.42 5.10
CA PRO A 20 4.76 9.92 6.12
C PRO A 20 3.30 9.81 5.66
N GLN A 21 2.91 10.49 4.58
CA GLN A 21 1.54 10.48 4.06
C GLN A 21 1.25 9.29 3.14
N ALA A 22 2.27 8.52 2.75
CA ALA A 22 2.14 7.37 1.84
C ALA A 22 1.09 6.34 2.30
N ILE A 23 1.07 6.03 3.61
CA ILE A 23 0.12 5.10 4.22
C ILE A 23 -1.32 5.65 4.13
N ALA A 24 -1.50 6.94 4.41
CA ALA A 24 -2.81 7.58 4.32
C ALA A 24 -3.32 7.64 2.87
N GLN A 25 -2.41 7.73 1.90
CA GLN A 25 -2.75 7.73 0.47
C GLN A 25 -3.18 6.34 -0.02
N ALA A 26 -2.46 5.28 0.38
CA ALA A 26 -2.87 3.91 0.07
C ALA A 26 -4.19 3.53 0.73
N ALA A 27 -4.40 3.96 1.99
CA ALA A 27 -5.67 3.78 2.69
C ALA A 27 -6.84 4.46 1.94
N GLN A 28 -6.65 5.71 1.50
CA GLN A 28 -7.66 6.44 0.73
C GLN A 28 -7.94 5.78 -0.61
N ASN A 29 -6.91 5.34 -1.34
CA ASN A 29 -7.10 4.65 -2.61
C ASN A 29 -7.82 3.31 -2.44
N ALA A 30 -7.58 2.58 -1.34
CA ALA A 30 -8.32 1.36 -1.04
C ALA A 30 -9.82 1.66 -0.88
N VAL A 31 -10.17 2.65 -0.07
CA VAL A 31 -11.58 3.05 0.17
C VAL A 31 -12.25 3.58 -1.10
N ASP A 32 -11.54 4.36 -1.90
CA ASP A 32 -12.04 4.87 -3.18
C ASP A 32 -12.29 3.72 -4.18
N CYS A 33 -11.40 2.73 -4.23
CA CYS A 33 -11.60 1.52 -5.02
C CYS A 33 -12.80 0.69 -4.52
N GLU A 34 -12.97 0.53 -3.21
CA GLU A 34 -14.16 -0.13 -2.63
C GLU A 34 -15.44 0.61 -3.01
N SER A 35 -15.43 1.95 -2.96
CA SER A 35 -16.57 2.78 -3.35
C SER A 35 -16.91 2.70 -4.84
N LYS A 36 -15.91 2.41 -5.69
CA LYS A 36 -16.09 2.20 -7.14
C LYS A 36 -16.49 0.77 -7.49
N GLY A 37 -16.51 -0.15 -6.52
CA GLY A 37 -16.76 -1.58 -6.74
C GLY A 37 -15.52 -2.35 -7.23
N GLU A 38 -14.34 -1.73 -7.20
CA GLU A 38 -13.06 -2.33 -7.61
C GLU A 38 -12.41 -3.06 -6.44
N THR A 39 -13.08 -4.11 -5.97
CA THR A 39 -12.67 -4.88 -4.78
C THR A 39 -11.29 -5.54 -4.91
N GLU A 40 -10.85 -5.85 -6.12
CA GLU A 40 -9.51 -6.40 -6.37
C GLU A 40 -8.43 -5.35 -6.15
N GLN A 41 -8.59 -4.14 -6.71
CA GLN A 41 -7.65 -3.05 -6.48
C GLN A 41 -7.65 -2.60 -5.01
N ALA A 42 -8.81 -2.60 -4.35
CA ALA A 42 -8.87 -2.32 -2.92
C ALA A 42 -8.02 -3.29 -2.09
N ARG A 43 -8.03 -4.59 -2.45
CA ARG A 43 -7.15 -5.60 -1.83
C ARG A 43 -5.68 -5.32 -2.12
N ASP A 44 -5.35 -4.99 -3.37
CA ASP A 44 -3.97 -4.65 -3.74
C ASP A 44 -3.46 -3.43 -2.94
N TRP A 45 -4.29 -2.38 -2.77
CA TRP A 45 -3.96 -1.21 -1.94
C TRP A 45 -3.79 -1.53 -0.45
N ARG A 46 -4.63 -2.41 0.11
CA ARG A 46 -4.48 -2.92 1.48
C ARG A 46 -3.15 -3.66 1.66
N HIS A 47 -2.75 -4.47 0.69
CA HIS A 47 -1.46 -5.16 0.71
C HIS A 47 -0.27 -4.18 0.65
N VAL A 48 -0.37 -3.13 -0.17
CA VAL A 48 0.64 -2.06 -0.24
C VAL A 48 0.73 -1.29 1.08
N GLU A 49 -0.41 -0.97 1.71
CA GLU A 49 -0.45 -0.33 3.03
C GLU A 49 0.22 -1.19 4.12
N ASP A 50 -0.07 -2.48 4.15
CA ASP A 50 0.50 -3.43 5.10
C ASP A 50 2.02 -3.56 4.91
N ALA A 51 2.48 -3.69 3.66
CA ALA A 51 3.91 -3.69 3.34
C ALA A 51 4.59 -2.37 3.73
N MET A 52 3.95 -1.21 3.52
CA MET A 52 4.49 0.08 3.97
C MET A 52 4.60 0.18 5.48
N LYS A 53 3.64 -0.38 6.22
CA LYS A 53 3.68 -0.46 7.69
C LYS A 53 4.79 -1.40 8.16
N MET A 54 4.96 -2.55 7.50
CA MET A 54 6.08 -3.47 7.75
C MET A 54 7.44 -2.82 7.45
N MET A 55 7.56 -2.04 6.38
CA MET A 55 8.78 -1.31 6.03
C MET A 55 9.13 -0.16 7.00
N ARG A 56 8.12 0.44 7.66
CA ARG A 56 8.33 1.51 8.67
C ARG A 56 8.52 1.01 10.09
N GLY A 57 8.15 -0.23 10.40
CA GLY A 57 8.39 -0.89 11.69
C GLY A 57 9.78 -1.55 11.73
N PRO A 58 10.37 -1.77 12.92
CA PRO A 58 11.74 -2.26 13.02
C PRO A 58 11.80 -3.72 12.60
N HIS A 59 12.14 -3.94 11.34
CA HIS A 59 12.88 -5.08 10.79
C HIS A 59 12.82 -6.38 11.64
N GLN A 60 11.89 -7.28 11.35
CA GLN A 60 12.04 -8.69 11.72
C GLN A 60 11.45 -9.60 10.66
N SER A 61 12.27 -9.93 9.66
CA SER A 61 12.59 -11.32 9.31
C SER A 61 14.02 -11.37 8.80
#